data_AF-A0A7L4NBW4-F1
#
_entry.id   AF-A0A7L4NBW4-F1
#
_cell.length_a   1.000
_cell.length_b   1.000
_cell.length_c   1.000
_cell.angle_alpha   90.00
_cell.angle_beta   90.00
_cell.angle_gamma   90.00
#
_symmetry.space_group_name_H-M   'P 1'
#
loop_
_entity.id
_entity.type
_entity.pdbx_description
1 polymer ?
#
loop_
_entity_poly.entity_id
_entity_poly.type
_entity_poly.pdbx_seq_one_letter_code
_entity_poly.pdbx_strand_id
1 'polypeptide(L)'
;AERVKQENLTIVCVPTSFQARQLILQNGLTLSDLDRHPELDVAIDGADEVDSDLNLIKGGGGCLTQEKIVAGYAKCFIVIADYRKKSQSLGEQWKKGIPIEVIPMAYVPVTRALTKNFGGAVELRMAVSKA
;
A
#
# COMPACT_ATOMS: atom_id res chain seq x y z
N ALA A 1 16.83 -9.64 -5.49
CA ALA A 1 17.47 -10.88 -4.99
C ALA A 1 18.72 -11.23 -5.78
N GLU A 2 18.63 -11.33 -7.12
CA GLU A 2 19.80 -11.62 -7.97
C GLU A 2 20.97 -10.67 -7.72
N ARG A 3 20.75 -9.36 -7.81
CA ARG A 3 21.80 -8.35 -7.52
C ARG A 3 22.35 -8.46 -6.10
N VAL A 4 21.50 -8.71 -5.11
CA VAL A 4 21.92 -8.91 -3.70
C VAL A 4 22.93 -10.05 -3.60
N LYS A 5 22.67 -11.15 -4.29
CA LYS A 5 23.56 -12.32 -4.34
C LYS A 5 24.84 -12.06 -5.16
N GLN A 6 24.72 -11.44 -6.33
CA GLN A 6 25.83 -11.20 -7.24
C GLN A 6 26.82 -10.17 -6.69
N GLU A 7 26.32 -9.11 -6.06
CA GLU A 7 27.11 -8.01 -5.53
C GLU A 7 27.40 -8.17 -4.02
N ASN A 8 26.96 -9.28 -3.41
CA ASN A 8 27.09 -9.57 -1.98
C ASN A 8 26.59 -8.43 -1.06
N LEU A 9 25.42 -7.87 -1.41
CA LEU A 9 24.81 -6.76 -0.67
C LEU A 9 24.18 -7.26 0.63
N THR A 10 24.32 -6.46 1.70
CA THR A 10 23.61 -6.71 2.96
C THR A 10 22.34 -5.84 2.98
N ILE A 11 21.19 -6.47 2.77
CA ILE A 11 19.89 -5.78 2.73
C ILE A 11 18.93 -6.49 3.68
N VAL A 12 18.23 -5.71 4.49
CA VAL A 12 17.11 -6.15 5.32
C VAL A 12 15.81 -5.63 4.73
N CYS A 13 14.79 -6.49 4.64
CA CYS A 13 13.52 -6.17 4.01
C CYS A 13 12.38 -6.20 5.04
N VAL A 14 11.60 -5.12 5.10
CA VAL A 14 10.37 -5.02 5.88
C VAL A 14 9.17 -5.08 4.93
N PRO A 15 8.25 -6.06 5.08
CA PRO A 15 7.13 -6.24 4.15
C PRO A 15 5.96 -5.29 4.46
N THR A 16 5.22 -4.89 3.42
CA THR A 16 3.96 -4.14 3.52
C THR A 16 2.71 -5.02 3.42
N SER A 17 2.89 -6.33 3.29
CA SER A 17 1.79 -7.30 3.19
C SER A 17 2.28 -8.72 3.44
N PHE A 18 1.34 -9.65 3.64
CA PHE A 18 1.65 -11.08 3.66
C PHE A 18 2.28 -11.55 2.33
N GLN A 19 1.78 -11.06 1.19
CA GLN A 19 2.32 -11.42 -0.12
C GLN A 19 3.78 -10.96 -0.26
N ALA A 20 4.10 -9.73 0.13
CA ALA A 20 5.47 -9.22 0.12
C ALA A 20 6.39 -10.04 1.03
N ARG A 21 5.93 -10.42 2.24
CA ARG A 21 6.65 -11.30 3.16
C ARG A 21 7.02 -12.63 2.49
N GLN A 22 6.07 -13.27 1.82
CA GLN A 22 6.32 -14.53 1.13
C GLN A 22 7.36 -14.38 0.01
N LEU A 23 7.27 -13.30 -0.79
CA LEU A 23 8.23 -13.03 -1.85
C LEU A 23 9.66 -12.82 -1.31
N ILE A 24 9.82 -12.09 -0.20
CA ILE A 24 11.13 -11.90 0.46
C ILE A 24 11.74 -13.26 0.83
N LEU A 25 10.96 -14.12 1.49
CA LEU A 25 11.40 -15.45 1.94
C LEU A 25 11.75 -16.37 0.77
N GLN A 26 10.88 -16.45 -0.24
CA GLN A 26 11.08 -17.27 -1.44
C GLN A 26 12.34 -16.91 -2.22
N ASN A 27 12.76 -15.65 -2.13
CA ASN A 27 13.95 -15.14 -2.80
C ASN A 27 15.20 -15.13 -1.90
N GLY A 28 15.13 -15.71 -0.70
CA GLY A 28 16.27 -15.79 0.23
C GLY A 28 16.78 -14.45 0.73
N LEU A 29 15.93 -13.41 0.77
CA LEU A 29 16.27 -12.10 1.31
C LEU A 29 16.06 -12.07 2.82
N THR A 30 16.84 -11.25 3.53
CA THR A 30 16.73 -11.10 4.98
C THR A 30 15.43 -10.39 5.34
N LEU A 31 14.53 -11.10 6.01
CA LEU A 31 13.25 -10.57 6.47
C LEU A 31 13.39 -9.90 7.85
N SER A 32 12.71 -8.78 8.05
CA SER A 32 12.53 -8.16 9.35
C SER A 32 11.19 -7.42 9.47
N ASP A 33 11.07 -6.55 10.46
CA ASP A 33 9.89 -5.80 10.87
C ASP A 33 10.31 -4.44 11.46
N LEU A 34 9.33 -3.58 11.70
CA LEU A 34 9.56 -2.25 12.28
C LEU A 34 9.90 -2.29 13.77
N ASP A 35 9.59 -3.37 14.49
CA ASP A 35 9.98 -3.52 15.90
C ASP A 35 11.51 -3.64 16.03
N ARG A 36 12.15 -4.32 15.06
CA ARG A 36 13.60 -4.49 15.00
C ARG A 36 14.31 -3.38 14.21
N HIS A 37 13.63 -2.83 13.20
CA HIS A 37 14.16 -1.76 12.33
C HIS A 37 13.11 -0.64 12.20
N PRO A 38 12.97 0.23 13.22
CA PRO A 38 11.91 1.25 13.27
C PRO A 38 12.10 2.40 12.27
N GLU A 39 13.29 2.53 11.69
CA GLU A 39 13.61 3.50 10.64
C GLU A 39 14.14 2.77 9.41
N LEU A 40 13.66 3.17 8.23
CA LEU A 40 14.02 2.56 6.95
C LEU A 40 14.71 3.58 6.06
N ASP A 41 15.70 3.14 5.28
CA ASP A 41 16.35 4.03 4.32
C ASP A 41 15.46 4.31 3.11
N VAL A 42 14.81 3.27 2.59
CA VAL A 42 13.94 3.35 1.41
C VAL A 42 12.74 2.44 1.57
N ALA A 43 11.55 2.94 1.24
CA ALA A 43 10.36 2.14 0.96
C ALA A 43 10.07 2.20 -0.55
N ILE A 44 9.77 1.06 -1.16
CA ILE A 44 9.41 0.95 -2.57
C ILE A 44 8.04 0.29 -2.67
N ASP A 45 7.10 0.93 -3.35
CA ASP A 45 5.74 0.40 -3.48
C ASP A 45 5.06 0.87 -4.77
N GLY A 46 3.92 0.25 -5.11
CA GLY A 46 3.08 0.66 -6.24
C GLY A 46 2.00 1.67 -5.85
N ALA A 47 1.27 2.14 -6.86
CA ALA A 47 0.09 2.99 -6.71
C ALA A 47 -1.06 2.55 -7.61
N ASP A 48 -2.28 2.84 -7.17
CA ASP A 48 -3.49 2.67 -7.96
C ASP A 48 -3.74 3.88 -8.89
N GLU A 49 -3.34 5.07 -8.44
CA GLU A 49 -3.34 6.33 -9.19
C GLU A 49 -2.33 7.32 -8.60
N VAL A 50 -1.76 8.18 -9.44
CA VAL A 50 -0.77 9.22 -9.10
C VAL A 50 -1.18 10.52 -9.80
N ASP A 51 -1.36 11.60 -9.03
CA ASP A 51 -1.69 12.91 -9.59
C ASP A 51 -0.43 13.74 -9.94
N SER A 52 -0.65 14.98 -10.41
CA SER A 52 0.44 15.88 -10.83
C SER A 52 1.34 16.37 -9.68
N ASP A 53 0.84 16.34 -8.44
CA ASP A 53 1.57 16.74 -7.23
C ASP A 53 2.19 15.52 -6.51
N LEU A 54 2.19 14.34 -7.15
CA LEU A 54 2.66 13.07 -6.61
C LEU A 54 1.85 12.56 -5.40
N ASN A 55 0.61 13.02 -5.23
CA ASN A 55 -0.33 12.37 -4.32
C ASN A 55 -0.80 11.04 -4.93
N LEU A 56 -1.18 10.10 -4.06
CA LEU A 56 -1.45 8.73 -4.45
C LEU A 56 -2.81 8.24 -3.94
N ILE A 57 -3.48 7.45 -4.78
CA ILE A 57 -4.43 6.44 -4.29
C ILE A 57 -3.70 5.09 -4.26
N LYS A 58 -3.84 4.36 -3.15
CA LYS A 58 -3.28 3.02 -2.90
C LYS A 58 -4.36 2.09 -2.30
N GLY A 59 -4.01 0.88 -1.85
CA GLY A 59 -4.97 0.01 -1.14
C GLY A 59 -5.96 -0.75 -2.03
N GLY A 60 -5.82 -0.72 -3.35
CA GLY A 60 -6.50 -1.61 -4.28
C GLY A 60 -6.31 -3.08 -3.90
N GLY A 61 -5.11 -3.44 -3.40
CA GLY A 61 -4.77 -4.75 -2.86
C GLY A 61 -5.19 -5.01 -1.40
N GLY A 62 -5.77 -4.02 -0.70
CA GLY A 62 -6.24 -4.19 0.68
C GLY A 62 -5.16 -4.19 1.77
N CYS A 63 -3.97 -3.67 1.48
CA CYS A 63 -2.84 -3.62 2.42
C CYS A 63 -2.48 -2.19 2.89
N LEU A 64 -3.34 -1.20 2.62
CA LEU A 64 -3.00 0.22 2.74
C LEU A 64 -2.46 0.65 4.11
N THR A 65 -2.90 0.02 5.20
CA THR A 65 -2.44 0.38 6.54
C THR A 65 -0.97 0.03 6.72
N GLN A 66 -0.58 -1.20 6.38
CA GLN A 66 0.83 -1.61 6.46
C GLN A 66 1.69 -0.85 5.45
N GLU A 67 1.20 -0.65 4.22
CA GLU A 67 1.87 0.18 3.20
C GLU A 67 2.17 1.59 3.73
N LYS A 68 1.18 2.26 4.32
CA LYS A 68 1.32 3.62 4.84
C LYS A 68 2.24 3.68 6.06
N ILE A 69 2.15 2.71 6.97
CA ILE A 69 3.03 2.63 8.14
C ILE A 69 4.49 2.52 7.66
N VAL A 70 4.82 1.52 6.84
CA VAL A 70 6.19 1.31 6.34
C VAL A 70 6.71 2.52 5.57
N ALA A 71 5.91 3.10 4.67
CA ALA A 71 6.30 4.28 3.91
C ALA A 71 6.54 5.50 4.81
N GLY A 72 5.74 5.67 5.88
CA GLY A 72 5.88 6.77 6.83
C GLY A 72 7.14 6.72 7.70
N TYR A 73 7.76 5.55 7.84
CA TYR A 73 9.02 5.35 8.56
C TYR A 73 10.25 5.23 7.64
N ALA A 74 10.09 5.49 6.34
CA ALA A 74 11.19 5.50 5.39
C ALA A 74 11.71 6.92 5.12
N LYS A 75 13.04 7.09 5.04
CA LYS A 75 13.68 8.36 4.66
C LYS A 75 13.36 8.76 3.22
N CYS A 76 13.19 7.77 2.34
CA CYS A 76 12.80 7.96 0.96
C CYS A 76 11.68 6.98 0.59
N PHE A 77 10.60 7.49 0.01
CA PHE A 77 9.52 6.67 -0.52
C PHE A 77 9.53 6.75 -2.05
N ILE A 78 9.71 5.61 -2.70
CA ILE A 78 9.77 5.47 -4.16
C ILE A 78 8.52 4.74 -4.64
N VAL A 79 7.78 5.39 -5.53
CA VAL A 79 6.59 4.80 -6.16
C VAL A 79 6.94 4.28 -7.54
N ILE A 80 6.59 3.01 -7.82
CA ILE A 80 6.71 2.40 -9.14
C ILE A 80 5.32 2.24 -9.73
N ALA A 81 5.06 2.94 -10.83
CA ALA A 81 3.76 2.93 -11.51
C ALA A 81 3.94 3.01 -13.03
N ASP A 82 3.05 2.35 -13.78
CA ASP A 82 2.99 2.49 -15.23
C ASP A 82 2.17 3.73 -15.65
N TYR A 83 2.28 4.12 -16.92
CA TYR A 83 1.67 5.34 -17.44
C TYR A 83 0.15 5.44 -17.26
N ARG A 84 -0.56 4.31 -17.10
CA ARG A 84 -2.03 4.27 -16.92
C ARG A 84 -2.45 4.77 -15.54
N LYS A 85 -1.49 4.85 -14.61
CA LYS A 85 -1.71 5.31 -13.23
C LYS A 85 -1.64 6.83 -13.12
N LYS A 86 -1.19 7.54 -14.17
CA LYS A 86 -1.00 8.98 -14.16
C LYS A 86 -2.32 9.72 -14.41
N SER A 87 -2.61 10.70 -13.58
CA SER A 87 -3.78 11.59 -13.66
C SER A 87 -3.38 13.05 -13.44
N GLN A 88 -4.26 13.98 -13.81
CA GLN A 88 -4.10 15.37 -13.38
C GLN A 88 -4.59 15.54 -11.94
N SER A 89 -5.78 15.02 -11.66
CA SER A 89 -6.39 14.95 -10.32
C SER A 89 -6.70 13.52 -9.92
N LEU A 90 -6.62 13.21 -8.63
CA LEU A 90 -7.01 11.89 -8.12
C LEU A 90 -8.48 11.57 -8.41
N GLY A 91 -8.75 10.30 -8.70
CA GLY A 91 -10.08 9.78 -9.06
C GLY A 91 -10.40 9.88 -10.55
N GLU A 92 -9.49 10.31 -11.42
CA GLU A 92 -9.68 10.38 -12.87
C GLU A 92 -9.56 9.00 -13.53
N GLN A 93 -8.53 8.24 -13.20
CA GLN A 93 -8.25 6.91 -13.75
C GLN A 93 -8.73 5.80 -12.81
N TRP A 94 -8.64 6.01 -11.49
CA TRP A 94 -9.09 5.03 -10.51
C TRP A 94 -10.55 5.28 -10.10
N LYS A 95 -11.47 4.61 -10.80
CA LYS A 95 -12.92 4.74 -10.55
C LYS A 95 -13.48 3.78 -9.50
N LYS A 96 -12.67 2.87 -8.93
CA LYS A 96 -13.12 1.89 -7.94
C LYS A 96 -13.36 2.49 -6.54
N GLY A 97 -13.13 3.79 -6.37
CA GLY A 97 -13.26 4.50 -5.10
C GLY A 97 -12.01 4.44 -4.23
N ILE A 98 -11.93 5.34 -3.26
CA ILE A 98 -10.79 5.45 -2.33
C ILE A 98 -10.91 4.34 -1.28
N PRO A 99 -9.93 3.42 -1.16
CA PRO A 99 -9.97 2.38 -0.14
C PRO A 99 -9.86 2.97 1.27
N ILE A 100 -10.78 2.57 2.16
CA ILE A 100 -10.80 2.97 3.57
C ILE A 100 -10.86 1.69 4.41
N GLU A 101 -9.82 1.47 5.21
CA GLU A 101 -9.79 0.38 6.18
C GLU A 101 -10.52 0.80 7.46
N VAL A 102 -11.39 -0.07 7.97
CA VAL A 102 -12.19 0.19 9.16
C VAL A 102 -12.18 -1.03 10.08
N ILE A 103 -12.29 -0.78 11.38
CA ILE A 103 -12.59 -1.84 12.33
C ILE A 103 -13.97 -2.43 11.99
N PRO A 104 -14.17 -3.76 11.97
CA PRO A 104 -15.41 -4.37 11.50
C PRO A 104 -16.68 -3.82 12.14
N MET A 105 -16.69 -3.56 13.46
CA MET A 105 -17.87 -2.99 14.13
C MET A 105 -18.25 -1.57 13.67
N ALA A 106 -17.32 -0.85 13.04
CA ALA A 106 -17.47 0.55 12.68
C ALA A 106 -17.93 0.78 11.23
N TYR A 107 -18.06 -0.26 10.40
CA TYR A 107 -18.32 -0.05 8.97
C TYR A 107 -19.62 0.73 8.71
N VAL A 108 -20.72 0.44 9.42
CA VAL A 108 -22.00 1.16 9.27
C VAL A 108 -21.90 2.63 9.69
N PRO A 109 -21.47 2.99 10.92
CA PRO A 109 -21.37 4.40 11.31
C PRO A 109 -20.37 5.18 10.44
N VAL A 110 -19.25 4.58 10.04
CA VAL A 110 -18.29 5.23 9.13
C VAL A 110 -18.92 5.48 7.77
N THR A 111 -19.60 4.49 7.18
CA THR A 111 -20.36 4.66 5.92
C THR A 111 -21.34 5.82 6.01
N ARG A 112 -22.15 5.89 7.08
CA ARG A 112 -23.12 6.98 7.26
C ARG A 112 -22.44 8.34 7.41
N ALA A 113 -21.33 8.41 8.13
CA ALA A 113 -20.57 9.65 8.31
C ALA A 113 -19.97 10.14 6.98
N LEU A 114 -19.38 9.23 6.19
CA LEU A 114 -18.80 9.55 4.89
C LEU A 114 -19.86 10.08 3.92
N THR A 115 -20.97 9.33 3.74
CA THR A 115 -22.06 9.76 2.84
C THR A 115 -22.68 11.08 3.28
N LYS A 116 -22.86 11.30 4.59
CA LYS A 116 -23.42 12.55 5.11
C LYS A 116 -22.51 13.76 4.86
N ASN A 117 -21.20 13.60 5.08
CA ASN A 117 -20.26 14.72 5.07
C ASN A 117 -19.68 15.02 3.68
N PHE A 118 -19.50 13.99 2.85
CA PHE A 118 -18.80 14.09 1.57
C PHE A 118 -19.64 13.64 0.37
N GLY A 119 -20.85 13.10 0.60
CA GLY A 119 -21.67 12.51 -0.45
C GLY A 119 -21.08 11.20 -0.99
N GLY A 120 -21.42 10.88 -2.24
CA GLY A 120 -20.91 9.70 -2.94
C GLY A 120 -21.50 8.36 -2.49
N ALA A 121 -21.09 7.30 -3.20
CA ALA A 121 -21.45 5.92 -2.89
C ALA A 121 -20.31 5.26 -2.10
N VAL A 122 -20.67 4.60 -0.99
CA VAL A 122 -19.73 3.83 -0.17
C VAL A 122 -20.17 2.38 -0.24
N GLU A 123 -19.26 1.51 -0.68
CA GLU A 123 -19.52 0.09 -0.87
C GLU A 123 -18.55 -0.74 -0.04
N LEU A 124 -19.10 -1.69 0.72
CA LEU A 124 -18.27 -2.66 1.44
C LEU A 124 -17.63 -3.62 0.43
N ARG A 125 -16.29 -3.65 0.39
CA ARG A 125 -15.56 -4.58 -0.47
C ARG A 125 -15.75 -6.02 0.00
N MET A 126 -16.51 -6.82 -0.75
CA MET A 126 -16.69 -8.24 -0.48
C MET A 126 -15.52 -9.07 -1.02
N ALA A 127 -15.03 -10.01 -0.22
CA ALA A 127 -14.03 -10.97 -0.68
C ALA A 127 -14.64 -11.97 -1.67
N VAL A 128 -13.96 -12.19 -2.80
CA VAL A 128 -14.35 -13.13 -3.86
C VAL A 128 -13.96 -14.57 -3.50
N SER A 129 -12.83 -14.75 -2.83
CA SER A 129 -12.38 -16.03 -2.29
C SER A 129 -12.04 -15.85 -0.82
N LYS A 130 -12.59 -16.72 0.02
CA LYS A 130 -12.30 -16.80 1.45
C LYS A 130 -11.96 -18.26 1.75
N ALA A 131 -10.82 -18.48 2.39
CA ALA A 131 -10.45 -19.78 2.95
C ALA A 131 -11.08 -19.93 4.34
#